data_AF-A0A3D0NTG5-F1
#
_entry.id   AF-A0A3D0NTG5-F1
#
_cell.length_a   1.000
_cell.length_b   1.000
_cell.length_c   1.000
_cell.angle_alpha   90.00
_cell.angle_beta   90.00
_cell.angle_gamma   90.00
#
_symmetry.space_group_name_H-M   'P 1'
#
loop_
_entity.id
_entity.type
_entity.pdbx_description
1 polymer ?
#
loop_
_entity_poly.entity_id
_entity_poly.type
_entity_poly.pdbx_seq_one_letter_code
_entity_poly.pdbx_strand_id
1 'polypeptide(L)'
;FVQNGIFGGIRLSTRPDAIDEEILSILKAHGVTAIELGAQSMSDAVLTANHRGHTAEDVRQASRLIKSYGFSLGLQMMTGLYQSSDTIDRQTA
;
A
#
# COMPACT_ATOMS: atom_id res chain seq x y z
N PHE A 1 -18.47 -16.61 -1.99
CA PHE A 1 -17.63 -16.73 -3.21
C PHE A 1 -16.22 -17.21 -2.87
N VAL A 2 -15.42 -16.44 -2.12
CA VAL A 2 -14.11 -16.88 -1.62
C VAL A 2 -14.24 -18.11 -0.70
N GLN A 3 -15.16 -18.07 0.27
CA GLN A 3 -15.42 -19.19 1.19
C GLN A 3 -15.95 -20.46 0.50
N ASN A 4 -16.53 -20.32 -0.69
CA ASN A 4 -17.07 -21.45 -1.45
C ASN A 4 -16.01 -22.07 -2.38
N GLY A 5 -14.75 -21.60 -2.32
CA GLY A 5 -13.64 -22.12 -3.12
C GLY A 5 -13.65 -21.71 -4.60
N ILE A 6 -14.58 -20.85 -5.02
CA ILE A 6 -14.72 -20.43 -6.43
C ILE A 6 -13.61 -19.44 -6.82
N PHE A 7 -13.17 -18.60 -5.87
CA PHE A 7 -12.09 -17.65 -6.07
C PHE A 7 -11.03 -17.83 -4.98
N GLY A 8 -9.75 -17.72 -5.35
CA GLY A 8 -8.62 -17.89 -4.41
C GLY A 8 -8.42 -16.74 -3.43
N GLY A 9 -9.04 -15.58 -3.67
CA GLY A 9 -8.95 -14.43 -2.78
C GLY A 9 -9.50 -13.15 -3.41
N ILE A 10 -9.65 -12.13 -2.58
CA ILE A 10 -9.97 -10.76 -2.99
C ILE A 10 -8.77 -9.88 -2.67
N ARG A 11 -8.37 -9.06 -3.64
CA ARG A 11 -7.31 -8.05 -3.51
C ARG A 11 -7.87 -6.68 -3.84
N LEU A 12 -7.44 -5.68 -3.09
CA LEU A 12 -7.81 -4.27 -3.33
C LEU A 12 -6.60 -3.36 -3.18
N SER A 13 -6.62 -2.25 -3.89
CA SER A 13 -5.59 -1.22 -3.82
C SER A 13 -6.13 0.00 -3.08
N THR A 14 -5.30 0.63 -2.26
CA THR A 14 -5.65 1.87 -1.56
C THR A 14 -4.43 2.77 -1.37
N ARG A 15 -4.66 3.99 -0.88
CA ARG A 15 -3.60 4.92 -0.49
C ARG A 15 -3.16 4.67 0.96
N PRO A 16 -1.90 4.98 1.30
CA PRO A 16 -1.40 4.82 2.68
C PRO A 16 -2.16 5.64 3.73
N ASP A 17 -2.69 6.80 3.35
CA ASP A 17 -3.44 7.72 4.22
C ASP A 17 -4.93 7.38 4.35
N ALA A 18 -5.39 6.31 3.69
CA ALA A 18 -6.80 5.91 3.62
C ALA A 18 -7.04 4.52 4.23
N ILE A 19 -6.21 4.10 5.19
CA ILE A 19 -6.34 2.83 5.88
C ILE A 19 -6.21 3.01 7.39
N ASP A 20 -7.13 2.40 8.13
CA ASP A 20 -7.14 2.35 9.59
C ASP A 20 -7.72 1.01 10.08
N GLU A 21 -7.84 0.85 11.40
CA GLU A 21 -8.35 -0.37 12.04
C GLU A 21 -9.81 -0.68 11.68
N GLU A 22 -10.64 0.34 11.50
CA GLU A 22 -12.05 0.18 11.14
C GLU A 22 -12.15 -0.38 9.72
N ILE A 23 -11.46 0.25 8.77
CA ILE A 23 -11.42 -0.20 7.38
C ILE A 23 -10.89 -1.63 7.32
N LEU A 24 -9.77 -1.94 7.98
CA LEU A 24 -9.21 -3.31 7.95
C LEU A 24 -10.15 -4.35 8.54
N SER A 25 -10.91 -4.01 9.58
CA SER A 25 -11.92 -4.89 10.17
C SER A 25 -13.05 -5.18 9.17
N ILE A 26 -13.53 -4.15 8.47
CA ILE A 26 -14.53 -4.28 7.40
C ILE A 26 -14.00 -5.16 6.28
N LEU A 27 -12.79 -4.88 5.77
CA LEU A 27 -12.18 -5.66 4.69
C LEU A 27 -12.04 -7.14 5.05
N LYS A 28 -11.66 -7.43 6.30
CA LYS A 28 -11.53 -8.80 6.80
C LYS A 28 -12.89 -9.50 6.87
N ALA A 29 -13.93 -8.81 7.34
CA ALA A 29 -15.30 -9.34 7.38
C ALA A 29 -15.84 -9.66 5.97
N HIS A 30 -15.41 -8.92 4.95
CA HIS A 30 -15.79 -9.15 3.55
C HIS A 30 -14.91 -10.17 2.80
N GLY A 31 -13.96 -10.83 3.49
CA GLY A 31 -13.14 -11.88 2.89
C GLY A 31 -12.02 -11.37 1.99
N VAL A 32 -11.56 -10.14 2.19
CA VAL A 32 -10.35 -9.62 1.57
C VAL A 32 -9.14 -10.40 2.09
N THR A 33 -8.22 -10.71 1.18
CA THR A 33 -7.03 -11.54 1.46
C THR A 33 -5.73 -10.77 1.24
N ALA A 34 -5.74 -9.77 0.37
CA ALA A 34 -4.55 -8.98 0.05
C ALA A 34 -4.88 -7.50 -0.13
N ILE A 35 -3.94 -6.64 0.25
CA ILE A 35 -4.03 -5.19 0.08
C ILE A 35 -2.78 -4.73 -0.66
N GLU A 36 -2.96 -3.86 -1.64
CA GLU A 36 -1.87 -3.14 -2.32
C GLU A 36 -1.88 -1.67 -1.89
N LEU A 37 -0.77 -1.20 -1.34
CA LEU A 37 -0.60 0.22 -1.04
C LEU A 37 0.07 0.93 -2.21
N GLY A 38 -0.53 2.04 -2.62
CA GLY A 38 0.05 2.99 -3.56
C GLY A 38 1.22 3.79 -2.94
N ALA A 39 2.32 3.12 -2.59
CA ALA A 39 3.50 3.73 -1.99
C ALA A 39 4.26 4.63 -2.96
N GLN A 40 4.42 4.19 -4.22
CA GLN A 40 4.99 4.90 -5.37
C GLN A 40 6.48 5.26 -5.24
N SER A 41 6.92 5.85 -4.13
CA SER A 41 8.30 6.10 -3.75
C SER A 41 8.42 6.10 -2.23
N MET A 42 9.58 5.74 -1.68
CA MET A 42 9.89 5.92 -0.25
C MET A 42 10.72 7.18 0.01
N SER A 43 10.75 8.13 -0.94
CA SER A 43 11.37 9.46 -0.81
C SER A 43 10.30 10.55 -0.66
N ASP A 44 10.26 11.20 0.50
CA ASP A 44 9.28 12.27 0.78
C ASP A 44 9.42 13.46 -0.18
N ALA A 45 10.63 13.74 -0.65
CA ALA A 45 10.87 14.78 -1.65
C ALA A 45 10.19 14.45 -2.98
N VAL A 46 10.32 13.20 -3.45
CA VAL A 46 9.64 12.73 -4.67
C VAL A 46 8.13 12.70 -4.47
N LEU A 47 7.64 12.18 -3.34
CA LEU A 47 6.21 12.14 -3.05
C LEU A 47 5.58 13.53 -3.01
N THR A 48 6.26 14.48 -2.36
CA THR A 48 5.83 15.88 -2.27
C THR A 48 5.83 16.55 -3.64
N ALA A 49 6.89 16.38 -4.43
CA ALA A 49 7.02 16.95 -5.77
C ALA A 49 5.97 16.43 -6.77
N ASN A 50 5.44 15.24 -6.52
CA ASN A 50 4.38 14.61 -7.32
C ASN A 50 2.99 14.71 -6.65
N HIS A 51 2.84 15.53 -5.60
CA HIS A 51 1.58 15.79 -4.90
C HIS A 51 0.82 14.52 -4.48
N ARG A 52 1.54 13.50 -3.96
CA ARG A 52 0.94 12.20 -3.61
C ARG A 52 0.05 12.22 -2.37
N GLY A 53 0.20 13.25 -1.53
CA GLY A 53 -0.65 13.47 -0.35
C GLY A 53 -0.36 12.53 0.83
N HIS A 54 0.78 11.83 0.81
CA HIS A 54 1.25 10.98 1.89
C HIS A 54 2.79 10.97 1.92
N THR A 55 3.35 10.49 3.02
CA THR A 55 4.79 10.34 3.27
C THR A 55 5.21 8.88 3.24
N ALA A 56 6.52 8.65 3.17
CA ALA A 56 7.12 7.33 3.36
C ALA A 56 6.79 6.76 4.75
N GLU A 57 6.59 7.60 5.77
CA GLU A 57 6.19 7.12 7.09
C GLU A 57 4.74 6.64 7.12
N ASP A 58 3.83 7.32 6.43
CA ASP A 58 2.44 6.84 6.27
C ASP A 58 2.42 5.45 5.63
N VAL A 59 3.27 5.22 4.61
CA VAL A 59 3.45 3.89 4.01
C VAL A 59 3.91 2.86 5.06
N ARG A 60 4.88 3.20 5.91
CA ARG A 60 5.39 2.27 6.95
C ARG A 60 4.31 1.95 7.97
N GLN A 61 3.56 2.94 8.44
CA GLN A 61 2.51 2.75 9.44
C GLN A 61 1.36 1.91 8.88
N ALA A 62 0.85 2.28 7.69
CA ALA A 62 -0.16 1.52 6.97
C ALA A 62 0.30 0.06 6.74
N SER A 63 1.55 -0.13 6.32
CA SER A 63 2.12 -1.47 6.10
C SER A 63 2.16 -2.32 7.36
N ARG A 64 2.57 -1.74 8.50
CA ARG A 64 2.59 -2.44 9.80
C ARG A 64 1.18 -2.85 10.21
N LEU A 65 0.22 -1.94 10.06
CA LEU A 65 -1.16 -2.18 10.44
C LEU A 65 -1.83 -3.26 9.57
N ILE A 66 -1.64 -3.20 8.24
CA ILE A 66 -2.14 -4.22 7.31
C ILE A 66 -1.59 -5.60 7.67
N LYS A 67 -0.28 -5.68 7.95
CA LYS A 67 0.38 -6.93 8.33
C LYS A 67 -0.09 -7.46 9.68
N SER A 68 -0.34 -6.60 10.67
CA SER A 68 -0.85 -7.05 11.98
C SER A 68 -2.25 -7.66 11.89
N TYR A 69 -3.05 -7.26 10.89
CA TYR A 69 -4.35 -7.87 10.59
C TYR A 69 -4.26 -9.18 9.79
N GLY A 70 -3.06 -9.59 9.35
CA GLY A 70 -2.83 -10.85 8.66
C GLY A 70 -3.15 -10.83 7.15
N PHE A 71 -3.28 -9.65 6.54
CA PHE A 71 -3.41 -9.54 5.09
C PHE A 71 -2.06 -9.78 4.40
N SER A 72 -2.10 -10.31 3.17
CA SER A 72 -0.96 -10.20 2.26
C SER A 72 -0.81 -8.75 1.81
N LEU A 73 0.39 -8.20 1.89
CA LEU A 73 0.67 -6.82 1.53
C LEU A 73 1.53 -6.74 0.26
N GLY A 74 1.08 -5.96 -0.73
CA GLY A 74 1.89 -5.49 -1.84
C GLY A 74 2.14 -3.99 -1.75
N LEU A 75 3.32 -3.54 -2.19
CA LEU A 75 3.61 -2.12 -2.37
C LEU A 75 3.74 -1.84 -3.87
N GLN A 76 2.97 -0.88 -4.36
CA GLN A 76 3.04 -0.44 -5.75
C GLN A 76 4.13 0.62 -5.87
N MET A 77 5.29 0.25 -6.43
CA MET A 77 6.42 1.16 -6.63
C MET A 77 6.41 1.75 -8.05
N MET A 78 6.91 2.98 -8.19
CA MET A 78 7.04 3.67 -9.48
C MET A 78 8.42 4.33 -9.59
N THR A 79 9.26 3.81 -10.47
CA THR A 79 10.57 4.41 -10.79
C THR A 79 10.41 5.52 -11.84
N GLY A 80 11.32 6.50 -11.85
CA GLY A 80 11.33 7.57 -12.85
C GLY A 80 10.27 8.66 -12.64
N LEU A 81 9.73 8.79 -11.42
CA LEU A 81 8.86 9.92 -11.07
C LEU A 81 9.59 11.26 -11.15
N TYR A 82 8.85 12.36 -11.27
CA TYR A 82 9.43 13.70 -11.29
C TYR A 82 10.27 13.92 -10.02
N GLN A 83 11.49 14.48 -10.19
CA GLN A 83 12.53 14.60 -9.16
C GLN A 83 13.11 13.30 -8.59
N SER A 84 12.80 12.13 -9.17
CA SER A 84 13.53 10.90 -8.88
C SER A 84 14.83 10.81 -9.68
N SER A 85 15.65 9.82 -9.34
CA SER A 85 16.86 9.41 -10.06
C SER A 85 17.07 7.91 -9.93
N ASP A 86 17.89 7.30 -10.78
CA ASP A 86 18.23 5.87 -10.68
C ASP A 86 18.77 5.49 -9.29
N THR A 87 19.52 6.40 -8.64
CA THR A 87 20.02 6.17 -7.28
C THR A 87 18.89 6.16 -6.24
N ILE A 88 17.96 7.12 -6.32
CA ILE A 88 16.81 7.18 -5.40
C ILE A 88 15.92 5.96 -5.61
N ASP A 89 15.59 5.64 -6.85
CA ASP A 89 14.73 4.51 -7.20
C ASP A 89 15.30 3.18 -6.68
N ARG A 90 16.59 2.92 -6.86
CA ARG A 90 17.25 1.71 -6.34
C ARG A 90 17.30 1.62 -4.82
N GLN A 91 17.29 2.75 -4.12
CA GLN A 91 17.32 2.78 -2.66
C GLN A 91 15.92 2.65 -2.04
N THR A 92 14.88 3.03 -2.78
CA THR A 92 13.53 3.24 -2.23
C THR A 92 12.48 2.28 -2.76
N ALA A 93 12.75 1.55 -3.85
CA ALA A 93 11.92 0.46 -4.37
C ALA A 93 12.39 -0.92 -3.88
#